data_AF-A0A841FAR4-F1
#
_entry.id   AF-A0A841FAR4-F1
#
_cell.length_a   1.000
_cell.length_b   1.000
_cell.length_c   1.000
_cell.angle_alpha   90.00
_cell.angle_beta   90.00
_cell.angle_gamma   90.00
#
_symmetry.space_group_name_H-M   'P 1'
#
loop_
_entity.id
_entity.type
_entity.pdbx_description
1 polymer ?
#
loop_
_entity_poly.entity_id
_entity_poly.type
_entity_poly.pdbx_seq_one_letter_code
_entity_poly.pdbx_strand_id
1 'polypeptide(L)'
;MSHTDVDVSSLEGFHANLSNRRIQIETVINKMNELLKDKPPALGAFQHAEENKELYSGHYAAFADRINRLMEAVVAAEAATGTILQNYKTAEQLSTLSADSIASRMDEVDTSLTGGGA
;
A
#
# COMPACT_ATOMS: atom_id res chain seq x y z
N MET A 1 2.19 1.63 26.42
CA MET A 1 1.78 1.64 25.01
C MET A 1 0.29 1.41 24.98
N SER A 2 -0.46 2.31 24.35
CA SER A 2 -1.91 2.14 24.18
C SER A 2 -2.17 1.15 23.03
N HIS A 3 -3.33 0.50 23.01
CA HIS A 3 -3.69 -0.46 21.94
C HIS A 3 -3.61 0.18 20.54
N THR A 4 -3.96 1.46 20.45
CA THR A 4 -3.94 2.26 19.22
C THR A 4 -2.54 2.44 18.64
N ASP A 5 -1.52 2.64 19.47
CA ASP A 5 -0.13 2.79 19.00
C ASP A 5 0.40 1.51 18.34
N VAL A 6 0.05 0.36 18.92
CA VAL A 6 0.46 -0.96 18.43
C VAL A 6 -0.22 -1.28 17.09
N ASP A 7 -1.49 -0.90 16.93
CA ASP A 7 -2.25 -1.10 15.70
C ASP A 7 -1.73 -0.20 14.56
N VAL A 8 -1.39 1.06 14.84
CA VAL A 8 -0.81 1.98 13.84
C VAL A 8 0.56 1.48 13.35
N SER A 9 1.45 1.10 14.26
CA SER A 9 2.78 0.57 13.87
C SER A 9 2.66 -0.73 13.06
N SER A 10 1.71 -1.61 13.41
CA SER A 10 1.42 -2.82 12.65
C SER A 10 0.90 -2.50 11.24
N LEU A 11 0.05 -1.47 11.12
CA LEU A 11 -0.48 -1.01 9.84
C LEU A 11 0.61 -0.37 8.96
N GLU A 12 1.53 0.40 9.54
CA GLU A 12 2.71 0.93 8.84
C GLU A 12 3.61 -0.19 8.31
N GLY A 13 3.87 -1.21 9.13
CA GLY A 13 4.64 -2.39 8.72
C GLY A 13 3.96 -3.14 7.57
N PHE A 14 2.63 -3.29 7.64
CA PHE A 14 1.86 -3.89 6.55
C PHE A 14 1.91 -3.05 5.26
N HIS A 15 1.77 -1.72 5.37
CA HIS A 15 1.88 -0.81 4.23
C HIS A 15 3.27 -0.90 3.56
N ALA A 16 4.35 -0.92 4.35
CA ALA A 16 5.70 -1.12 3.83
C ALA A 16 5.87 -2.48 3.13
N ASN A 17 5.22 -3.54 3.66
CA ASN A 17 5.22 -4.84 3.02
C ASN A 17 4.51 -4.82 1.66
N LEU A 18 3.35 -4.14 1.56
CA LEU A 18 2.64 -3.96 0.29
C LEU A 18 3.49 -3.25 -0.76
N SER A 19 4.19 -2.18 -0.38
CA SER A 19 5.10 -1.45 -1.27
C SER A 19 6.23 -2.34 -1.79
N ASN A 20 6.88 -3.12 -0.91
CA ASN A 20 7.89 -4.11 -1.31
C ASN A 20 7.31 -5.17 -2.24
N ARG A 21 6.09 -5.63 -1.97
CA ARG A 21 5.40 -6.62 -2.81
C ARG A 21 5.09 -6.07 -4.19
N ARG A 22 4.71 -4.79 -4.29
CA ARG A 22 4.50 -4.09 -5.56
C ARG A 22 5.76 -4.12 -6.43
N ILE A 23 6.91 -3.74 -5.86
CA ILE A 23 8.22 -3.75 -6.56
C ILE A 23 8.57 -5.16 -7.06
N GLN A 24 8.31 -6.19 -6.25
CA GLN A 24 8.52 -7.58 -6.67
C GLN A 24 7.64 -7.96 -7.87
N ILE A 25 6.36 -7.57 -7.85
CA ILE A 25 5.43 -7.83 -8.96
C ILE A 25 5.88 -7.09 -10.21
N GLU A 26 6.28 -5.81 -10.10
CA GLU A 26 6.83 -5.03 -11.22
C GLU A 26 8.05 -5.73 -11.84
N THR A 27 8.95 -6.23 -10.99
CA THR A 27 10.13 -6.97 -11.45
C THR A 27 9.76 -8.24 -12.22
N VAL A 28 8.74 -8.97 -11.76
CA VAL A 28 8.25 -10.17 -12.45
C VAL A 28 7.61 -9.81 -13.79
N ILE A 29 6.77 -8.78 -13.83
CA ILE A 29 6.15 -8.29 -15.09
C ILE A 29 7.24 -7.90 -16.10
N ASN A 30 8.24 -7.13 -15.66
CA ASN A 30 9.33 -6.68 -16.52
C ASN A 30 10.12 -7.87 -17.08
N LYS A 31 10.53 -8.81 -16.22
CA LYS A 31 11.24 -10.02 -16.67
C LYS A 31 10.41 -10.87 -17.62
N MET A 32 9.11 -11.03 -17.33
CA MET A 32 8.22 -11.82 -18.19
C MET A 32 8.06 -11.15 -19.55
N ASN A 33 7.93 -9.83 -19.60
CA ASN A 33 7.88 -9.08 -20.85
C ASN A 33 9.21 -9.17 -21.61
N GLU A 34 10.34 -8.98 -20.94
CA GLU A 34 11.67 -9.06 -21.54
C GLU A 34 11.96 -10.45 -22.13
N LEU A 35 11.53 -11.52 -21.46
CA LEU A 35 11.87 -12.88 -21.85
C LEU A 35 10.86 -13.49 -22.82
N LEU A 36 9.57 -13.17 -22.71
CA LEU A 36 8.50 -13.95 -23.34
C LEU A 36 7.62 -13.12 -24.30
N LYS A 37 7.52 -11.80 -24.11
CA LYS A 37 6.64 -10.98 -24.95
C LYS A 37 7.16 -10.95 -26.38
N ASP A 38 6.29 -11.29 -27.32
CA ASP A 38 6.57 -11.34 -28.76
C ASP A 38 7.77 -12.25 -29.12
N LYS A 39 8.13 -13.16 -28.21
CA LYS A 39 9.25 -14.11 -28.35
C LYS A 39 8.70 -15.54 -28.37
N PRO A 40 8.09 -15.96 -29.49
CA PRO A 40 7.64 -17.33 -29.62
C PRO A 40 8.84 -18.29 -29.47
N PRO A 41 8.64 -19.45 -28.82
CA PRO A 41 9.71 -20.43 -28.68
C PRO A 41 10.22 -20.87 -30.06
N ALA A 42 11.53 -21.02 -30.20
CA ALA A 42 12.19 -21.43 -31.44
C ALA A 42 11.96 -22.93 -31.69
N LEU A 43 10.72 -23.30 -31.98
CA LEU A 43 10.26 -24.68 -32.13
C LEU A 43 10.53 -25.27 -33.53
N GLY A 44 11.32 -24.62 -34.39
CA GLY A 44 11.68 -25.14 -35.72
C GLY A 44 10.50 -25.54 -36.60
N ALA A 45 10.70 -26.52 -37.48
CA ALA A 45 9.69 -27.04 -38.42
C ALA A 45 8.99 -28.31 -37.91
N PHE A 46 8.90 -28.49 -36.58
CA PHE A 46 8.21 -29.65 -36.02
C PHE A 46 6.72 -29.62 -36.38
N GLN A 47 6.12 -30.80 -36.54
CA GLN A 47 4.74 -30.99 -37.05
C GLN A 47 3.67 -30.22 -36.24
N HIS A 48 3.94 -29.94 -34.97
CA HIS A 48 3.06 -29.20 -34.04
C HIS A 48 3.64 -27.84 -33.61
N ALA A 49 4.59 -27.27 -34.37
CA ALA A 49 5.27 -26.05 -33.98
C ALA A 49 4.29 -24.87 -33.82
N GLU A 50 3.26 -24.77 -34.67
CA GLU A 50 2.30 -23.67 -34.61
C GLU A 50 1.33 -23.81 -33.44
N GLU A 51 0.75 -25.00 -33.23
CA GLU A 51 -0.10 -25.31 -32.05
C GLU A 51 0.64 -25.01 -30.74
N ASN A 52 1.92 -25.37 -30.65
CA ASN A 52 2.73 -25.09 -29.46
C ASN A 52 3.07 -23.61 -29.28
N LYS A 53 3.24 -22.82 -30.36
CA LYS A 53 3.40 -21.36 -30.26
C LYS A 53 2.12 -20.70 -29.75
N GLU A 54 0.96 -21.16 -30.21
CA GLU A 54 -0.34 -20.67 -29.75
C GLU A 54 -0.56 -20.98 -28.27
N LEU A 55 -0.29 -22.23 -27.84
CA LEU A 55 -0.35 -22.61 -26.43
C LEU A 55 0.58 -21.76 -25.56
N TYR A 56 1.80 -21.52 -26.02
CA TYR A 56 2.76 -20.67 -25.31
C TYR A 56 2.26 -19.23 -25.15
N SER A 57 1.72 -18.66 -26.23
CA SER A 57 1.13 -17.32 -26.23
C SER A 57 -0.08 -17.24 -25.31
N GLY A 58 -0.92 -18.28 -25.30
CA GLY A 58 -2.06 -18.41 -24.40
C GLY A 58 -1.65 -18.49 -22.92
N HIS A 59 -0.61 -19.26 -22.61
CA HIS A 59 -0.05 -19.32 -21.26
C HIS A 59 0.52 -17.97 -20.83
N TYR A 60 1.31 -17.32 -21.68
CA TYR A 60 1.83 -15.98 -21.41
C TYR A 60 0.70 -14.99 -21.10
N ALA A 61 -0.34 -14.94 -21.94
CA ALA A 61 -1.47 -14.04 -21.75
C ALA A 61 -2.21 -14.32 -20.43
N ALA A 62 -2.44 -15.59 -20.09
CA ALA A 62 -3.08 -15.98 -18.84
C ALA A 62 -2.25 -15.61 -17.60
N PHE A 63 -0.93 -15.78 -17.65
CA PHE A 63 -0.05 -15.35 -16.56
C PHE A 63 0.02 -13.83 -16.45
N ALA A 64 0.09 -13.11 -17.56
CA ALA A 64 0.08 -11.65 -17.58
C ALA A 64 -1.19 -11.07 -16.96
N ASP A 65 -2.37 -11.60 -17.31
CA ASP A 65 -3.64 -11.17 -16.71
C ASP A 65 -3.65 -11.39 -15.19
N ARG A 66 -3.22 -12.57 -14.73
CA ARG A 66 -3.16 -12.89 -13.29
C ARG A 66 -2.22 -11.96 -12.52
N ILE A 67 -1.05 -11.66 -13.08
CA ILE A 67 -0.06 -10.80 -12.43
C ILE A 67 -0.54 -9.34 -12.42
N ASN A 68 -1.20 -8.88 -13.49
CA ASN A 68 -1.78 -7.54 -13.53
C ASN A 68 -2.89 -7.37 -12.50
N ARG A 69 -3.81 -8.35 -12.35
CA ARG A 69 -4.84 -8.32 -11.30
C ARG A 69 -4.24 -8.29 -9.89
N LEU A 70 -3.14 -9.01 -9.68
CA LEU A 70 -2.41 -8.97 -8.42
C LEU A 70 -1.80 -7.58 -8.17
N MET A 71 -1.23 -6.95 -9.20
CA MET A 71 -0.72 -5.58 -9.12
C MET A 71 -1.82 -4.61 -8.71
N GLU A 72 -2.96 -4.65 -9.39
CA GLU A 72 -4.11 -3.79 -9.09
C GLU A 72 -4.59 -3.96 -7.65
N ALA A 73 -4.68 -5.20 -7.16
CA ALA A 73 -5.07 -5.49 -5.79
C ALA A 73 -4.07 -4.93 -4.77
N VAL A 74 -2.76 -5.07 -5.02
CA VAL A 74 -1.72 -4.52 -4.13
C VAL A 74 -1.75 -3.00 -4.12
N VAL A 75 -1.90 -2.36 -5.28
CA VAL A 75 -2.01 -0.89 -5.39
C VAL A 75 -3.24 -0.38 -4.65
N ALA A 76 -4.39 -1.04 -4.80
CA ALA A 76 -5.61 -0.68 -4.08
C ALA A 76 -5.45 -0.83 -2.56
N ALA A 77 -4.82 -1.91 -2.10
CA ALA A 77 -4.53 -2.12 -0.68
C ALA A 77 -3.55 -1.07 -0.12
N GLU A 78 -2.52 -0.70 -0.88
CA GLU A 78 -1.55 0.32 -0.50
C GLU A 78 -2.22 1.70 -0.38
N ALA A 79 -3.09 2.05 -1.33
CA ALA A 79 -3.86 3.30 -1.30
C ALA A 79 -4.81 3.35 -0.09
N ALA A 80 -5.53 2.25 0.19
CA ALA A 80 -6.44 2.16 1.32
C ALA A 80 -5.69 2.28 2.66
N THR A 81 -4.60 1.53 2.83
CA THR A 81 -3.78 1.58 4.05
C THR A 81 -3.12 2.94 4.25
N GLY A 82 -2.62 3.58 3.17
CA GLY A 82 -2.09 4.94 3.22
C GLY A 82 -3.14 5.96 3.65
N THR A 83 -4.37 5.85 3.14
CA THR A 83 -5.49 6.72 3.55
C THR A 83 -5.82 6.56 5.03
N ILE A 84 -5.85 5.32 5.53
CA ILE A 84 -6.11 5.04 6.95
C ILE A 84 -5.01 5.66 7.82
N LEU A 85 -3.73 5.43 7.49
CA LEU A 85 -2.59 5.99 8.21
C LEU A 85 -2.64 7.53 8.24
N GLN A 86 -2.99 8.16 7.12
CA GLN A 86 -3.11 9.62 7.04
C GLN A 86 -4.24 10.13 7.93
N ASN A 87 -5.41 9.47 7.93
CA ASN A 87 -6.53 9.84 8.80
C ASN A 87 -6.17 9.71 10.28
N TYR A 88 -5.46 8.65 10.67
CA TYR A 88 -4.98 8.48 12.05
C TYR A 88 -4.06 9.64 12.45
N LYS A 89 -3.06 9.96 11.62
CA LYS A 89 -2.14 11.07 11.89
C LYS A 89 -2.85 12.40 12.04
N THR A 90 -3.83 12.70 11.17
CA THR A 90 -4.61 13.93 11.27
C THR A 90 -5.52 13.95 12.50
N ALA A 91 -6.14 12.83 12.86
CA ALA A 91 -6.97 12.72 14.06
C ALA A 91 -6.14 12.90 15.34
N GLU A 92 -4.96 12.30 15.41
CA GLU A 92 -4.04 12.47 16.53
C GLU A 92 -3.57 13.93 16.65
N GLN A 93 -3.14 14.54 15.54
CA GLN A 93 -2.77 15.96 15.51
C GLN A 93 -3.91 16.86 16.00
N LEU A 94 -5.14 16.60 15.58
CA LEU A 94 -6.32 17.35 16.01
C LEU A 94 -6.62 17.15 17.51
N SER A 95 -6.49 15.92 18.00
CA SER A 95 -6.68 15.60 19.42
C SER A 95 -5.66 16.32 20.29
N THR A 96 -4.39 16.32 19.90
CA THR A 96 -3.31 17.02 20.64
C THR A 96 -3.55 18.52 20.66
N LEU A 97 -3.84 19.15 19.51
CA LEU A 97 -4.15 20.58 19.44
C LEU A 97 -5.37 20.96 20.28
N SER A 98 -6.39 20.10 20.32
CA SER A 98 -7.59 20.33 21.13
C SER A 98 -7.32 20.20 22.63
N ALA A 99 -6.51 19.21 23.03
CA ALA A 99 -6.10 19.03 24.42
C ALA A 99 -5.25 20.21 24.92
N ASP A 100 -4.30 20.69 24.10
CA ASP A 100 -3.49 21.86 24.41
C ASP A 100 -4.35 23.12 24.54
N SER A 101 -5.37 23.28 23.68
CA SER A 101 -6.31 24.39 23.77
C SER A 101 -7.18 24.33 25.03
N ILE A 102 -7.64 23.13 25.43
CA ILE A 102 -8.38 22.93 26.67
C ILE A 102 -7.50 23.22 27.89
N ALA A 103 -6.28 22.69 27.92
CA ALA A 103 -5.32 22.93 29.00
C ALA A 103 -5.02 24.42 29.15
N SER A 104 -4.73 25.12 28.04
CA SER A 104 -4.49 26.56 28.05
C SER A 104 -5.68 27.37 28.56
N ARG A 105 -6.92 26.97 28.23
CA ARG A 105 -8.14 27.61 28.77
C ARG A 105 -8.36 27.30 30.25
N MET A 106 -8.00 26.10 30.70
CA MET A 106 -8.09 25.72 32.12
C MET A 106 -7.08 26.50 32.96
N ASP A 107 -5.85 26.68 32.46
CA ASP A 107 -4.84 27.53 33.10
C ASP A 107 -5.28 29.00 33.16
N GLU A 108 -5.92 29.52 32.11
CA GLU A 108 -6.47 30.87 32.09
C GLU A 108 -7.57 31.06 33.15
N VAL A 109 -8.46 30.06 33.31
CA VAL A 109 -9.49 30.05 34.35
C VAL A 109 -8.88 29.97 35.75
N ASP A 110 -7.88 29.11 35.97
CA ASP A 110 -7.21 28.99 37.27
C ASP A 110 -6.48 30.29 37.65
N THR A 111 -5.82 30.94 36.69
CA THR A 111 -5.18 32.25 36.87
C THR A 111 -6.21 33.35 37.19
N SER A 112 -7.39 33.30 36.55
CA SER A 112 -8.48 34.24 36.82
C SER A 112 -9.10 34.05 38.22
N LEU A 113 -9.22 32.81 38.68
CA LEU A 113 -9.77 32.47 39.99
C LEU A 113 -8.78 32.75 41.13
N THR A 114 -7.48 32.57 40.89
CA THR A 114 -6.42 32.85 41.88
C THR A 114 -5.97 34.32 41.90
N GLY A 115 -6.14 35.06 40.78
CA GLY A 115 -5.83 36.49 40.66
C GLY A 115 -7.00 37.43 40.98
N GLY A 116 -8.23 36.93 41.13
CA GLY A 116 -9.44 37.72 41.41
C GLY A 116 -9.72 38.02 42.88
N GLY A 117 -8.78 37.73 43.78
CA GLY A 117 -8.89 37.97 45.23
C GLY A 117 -7.92 39.04 45.73
N ALA A 118 -8.13 40.30 45.34
CA ALA A 118 -7.60 41.50 46.02
C ALA A 118 -8.45 42.72 45.69
#